data_AF-A0A6I3WMJ1-F1
#
_entry.id   AF-A0A6I3WMJ1-F1
#
_cell.length_a   1.000
_cell.length_b   1.000
_cell.length_c   1.000
_cell.angle_alpha   90.00
_cell.angle_beta   90.00
_cell.angle_gamma   90.00
#
_symmetry.space_group_name_H-M   'P 1'
#
loop_
_entity.id
_entity.type
_entity.pdbx_description
1 polymer ?
#
loop_
_entity_poly.entity_id
_entity_poly.type
_entity_poly.pdbx_seq_one_letter_code
_entity_poly.pdbx_strand_id
1 'polypeptide(L)'
;HPRAATATGGFVVGGLFAAVLLSRFGAVLAVGSATAVVLILLGRRGVMRFLNRRFLVPLIGTTAVAIVVLAAWSKYAGATVHDSRVASDWTHWHVIRYTVGALPEIARQIVGVLGWLDTGLPYGAYVLYGCFTVMLLVGVALSRNKRLIVAAAALVAALAVVPVVVNVISAPTAGLIWQGRYSVPLFLGLGVLGMVGWGEYTDQPERTRCIVPVRVVACVCFAGAEILGFWQMLRRFTVGAHGKIWLTGSLPWQPSIAPMILIAANIVFAAALCAVVLFGTRGLDGQPQRASDGSAEGIVNSVVNIA
;
A
#
# COMPACT_ATOMS: atom_id res chain seq x y z
N HIS A 1 -18.84 -1.42 -13.06
CA HIS A 1 -18.81 -0.71 -14.35
C HIS A 1 -18.77 -1.73 -15.50
N PRO A 2 -19.71 -1.72 -16.46
CA PRO A 2 -19.72 -2.65 -17.60
C PRO A 2 -18.54 -2.46 -18.58
N ARG A 3 -17.68 -1.46 -18.36
CA ARG A 3 -16.54 -1.11 -19.24
C ARG A 3 -15.18 -1.69 -18.81
N ALA A 4 -15.10 -2.45 -17.71
CA ALA A 4 -13.82 -2.82 -17.08
C ALA A 4 -13.33 -4.27 -17.30
N ALA A 5 -14.03 -5.10 -18.08
CA ALA A 5 -13.67 -6.52 -18.25
C ALA A 5 -13.21 -6.87 -19.68
N THR A 6 -12.45 -5.99 -20.32
CA THR A 6 -11.84 -6.29 -21.63
C THR A 6 -10.49 -6.98 -21.45
N ALA A 7 -10.09 -7.81 -22.42
CA ALA A 7 -8.77 -8.46 -22.41
C ALA A 7 -7.64 -7.42 -22.33
N THR A 8 -7.82 -6.26 -22.95
CA THR A 8 -6.89 -5.11 -22.89
C THR A 8 -6.68 -4.62 -21.45
N GLY A 9 -7.74 -4.52 -20.65
CA GLY A 9 -7.60 -4.15 -19.24
C GLY A 9 -6.75 -5.15 -18.47
N GLY A 10 -6.87 -6.44 -18.78
CA GLY A 10 -6.08 -7.49 -18.14
C GLY A 10 -4.60 -7.43 -18.51
N PHE A 11 -4.26 -7.08 -19.76
CA PHE A 11 -2.88 -6.82 -20.17
C PHE A 11 -2.27 -5.61 -19.45
N VAL A 12 -3.04 -4.53 -19.25
CA VAL A 12 -2.54 -3.35 -18.54
C VAL A 12 -2.24 -3.66 -17.08
N VAL A 13 -3.21 -4.25 -16.36
CA VAL A 13 -3.02 -4.59 -14.94
C VAL A 13 -1.93 -5.65 -14.77
N GLY A 14 -1.91 -6.66 -15.64
CA GLY A 14 -0.91 -7.72 -15.61
C GLY A 14 0.48 -7.22 -15.99
N GLY A 15 0.59 -6.28 -16.93
CA GLY A 15 1.82 -5.58 -17.26
C GLY A 15 2.36 -4.76 -16.08
N LEU A 16 1.49 -4.10 -15.31
CA LEU A 16 1.88 -3.41 -14.07
C LEU A 16 2.41 -4.40 -13.02
N PHE A 17 1.74 -5.54 -12.83
CA PHE A 17 2.18 -6.58 -11.90
C PHE A 17 3.53 -7.17 -12.34
N ALA A 18 3.68 -7.44 -13.64
CA ALA A 18 4.92 -7.90 -14.25
C ALA A 18 6.05 -6.89 -14.04
N ALA A 19 5.82 -5.60 -14.28
CA ALA A 19 6.81 -4.54 -14.07
C ALA A 19 7.24 -4.48 -12.59
N VAL A 20 6.29 -4.57 -11.66
CA VAL A 20 6.59 -4.60 -10.22
C VAL A 20 7.39 -5.84 -9.86
N LEU A 21 7.03 -7.03 -10.35
CA LEU A 21 7.76 -8.28 -10.11
C LEU A 21 9.19 -8.23 -10.62
N LEU A 22 9.38 -7.72 -11.84
CA LEU A 22 10.69 -7.63 -12.47
C LEU A 22 11.58 -6.54 -11.86
N SER A 23 11.01 -5.57 -11.13
CA SER A 23 11.78 -4.48 -10.50
C SER A 23 12.58 -4.93 -9.27
N ARG A 24 12.16 -5.98 -8.55
CA ARG A 24 12.81 -6.43 -7.32
C ARG A 24 12.39 -7.84 -6.90
N PHE A 25 13.33 -8.61 -6.36
CA PHE A 25 13.08 -9.97 -5.86
C PHE A 25 11.99 -10.02 -4.76
N GLY A 26 11.93 -9.00 -3.89
CA GLY A 26 10.91 -8.90 -2.83
C GLY A 26 9.51 -8.52 -3.32
N ALA A 27 9.31 -8.26 -4.61
CA ALA A 27 8.01 -7.84 -5.16
C ALA A 27 6.95 -8.94 -5.14
N VAL A 28 7.35 -10.21 -5.00
CA VAL A 28 6.43 -11.33 -4.85
C VAL A 28 5.50 -11.13 -3.66
N LEU A 29 6.03 -10.59 -2.55
CA LEU A 29 5.23 -10.25 -1.36
C LEU A 29 4.22 -9.14 -1.66
N ALA A 30 4.57 -8.20 -2.54
CA ALA A 30 3.68 -7.10 -2.92
C ALA A 30 2.53 -7.55 -3.81
N VAL A 31 2.83 -8.36 -4.82
CA VAL A 31 1.79 -8.95 -5.67
C VAL A 31 0.94 -9.92 -4.86
N GLY A 32 1.56 -10.72 -3.99
CA GLY A 32 0.87 -11.63 -3.07
C GLY A 32 -0.07 -10.91 -2.12
N SER A 33 0.37 -9.81 -1.48
CA SER A 33 -0.47 -9.02 -0.56
C SER A 33 -1.64 -8.36 -1.28
N ALA A 34 -1.40 -7.73 -2.43
CA ALA A 34 -2.45 -7.12 -3.25
C ALA A 34 -3.49 -8.16 -3.70
N THR A 35 -3.01 -9.32 -4.16
CA THR A 35 -3.87 -10.44 -4.55
C THR A 35 -4.68 -10.95 -3.36
N ALA A 36 -4.06 -11.15 -2.21
CA ALA A 36 -4.75 -11.58 -0.99
C ALA A 36 -5.85 -10.59 -0.58
N VAL A 37 -5.57 -9.28 -0.56
CA VAL A 37 -6.58 -8.24 -0.29
C VAL A 37 -7.76 -8.35 -1.25
N VAL A 38 -7.49 -8.43 -2.56
CA VAL A 38 -8.54 -8.53 -3.58
C VAL A 38 -9.38 -9.81 -3.40
N LEU A 39 -8.75 -10.96 -3.19
CA LEU A 39 -9.43 -12.24 -3.02
C LEU A 39 -10.33 -12.24 -1.77
N ILE A 40 -9.84 -11.69 -0.65
CA ILE A 40 -10.63 -11.62 0.59
C ILE A 40 -11.81 -10.66 0.42
N LEU A 41 -11.61 -9.50 -0.22
CA LEU A 41 -12.67 -8.53 -0.50
C LEU A 41 -13.77 -9.11 -1.40
N LEU A 42 -13.39 -9.78 -2.49
CA LEU A 42 -14.34 -10.40 -3.42
C LEU A 42 -15.12 -11.55 -2.77
N GLY A 43 -14.48 -12.28 -1.85
CA GLY A 43 -15.01 -13.50 -1.24
C GLY A 43 -15.25 -14.64 -2.24
N ARG A 44 -15.57 -15.85 -1.76
CA ARG A 44 -15.65 -17.05 -2.62
C ARG A 44 -16.53 -16.88 -3.86
N ARG A 45 -17.73 -16.32 -3.70
CA ARG A 45 -18.67 -16.12 -4.82
C ARG A 45 -18.19 -15.04 -5.80
N GLY A 46 -17.56 -13.97 -5.30
CA GLY A 46 -16.99 -12.92 -6.15
C GLY A 46 -15.78 -13.42 -6.92
N VAL A 47 -14.90 -14.19 -6.28
CA VAL A 47 -13.75 -14.85 -6.92
C VAL A 47 -14.21 -15.77 -8.04
N MET A 48 -15.19 -16.66 -7.81
CA MET A 48 -15.68 -17.54 -8.88
C MET A 48 -16.27 -16.76 -10.07
N ARG A 49 -16.98 -15.66 -9.82
CA ARG A 49 -17.46 -14.77 -10.90
C ARG A 49 -16.34 -14.01 -11.61
N PHE A 50 -15.28 -13.66 -10.87
CA PHE A 50 -14.12 -12.98 -11.39
C PHE A 50 -13.29 -13.94 -12.27
N LEU A 51 -13.10 -15.18 -11.81
CA LEU A 51 -12.42 -16.29 -12.50
C LEU A 51 -12.98 -16.57 -13.90
N ASN A 52 -14.30 -16.40 -14.08
CA ASN A 52 -14.95 -16.59 -15.38
C ASN A 52 -14.82 -15.41 -16.36
N ARG A 53 -13.99 -14.39 -16.08
CA ARG A 53 -13.84 -13.20 -16.93
C ARG A 53 -12.67 -13.34 -17.91
N ARG A 54 -12.90 -12.96 -19.17
CA ARG A 54 -11.85 -12.85 -20.21
C ARG A 54 -10.69 -11.89 -19.85
N PHE A 55 -10.90 -11.01 -18.87
CA PHE A 55 -9.87 -10.15 -18.27
C PHE A 55 -8.73 -10.94 -17.60
N LEU A 56 -9.01 -12.11 -17.04
CA LEU A 56 -8.04 -12.83 -16.21
C LEU A 56 -6.97 -13.56 -16.99
N VAL A 57 -7.29 -14.06 -18.18
CA VAL A 57 -6.34 -14.79 -19.02
C VAL A 57 -5.10 -13.94 -19.30
N PRO A 58 -5.20 -12.70 -19.80
CA PRO A 58 -4.03 -11.85 -20.02
C PRO A 58 -3.37 -11.37 -18.72
N LEU A 59 -4.14 -11.11 -17.64
CA LEU A 59 -3.59 -10.75 -16.33
C LEU A 59 -2.67 -11.85 -15.78
N ILE A 60 -3.21 -13.07 -15.69
CA ILE A 60 -2.50 -14.24 -15.16
C ILE A 60 -1.35 -14.60 -16.10
N GLY A 61 -1.59 -14.59 -17.42
CA GLY A 61 -0.56 -14.90 -18.41
C GLY A 61 0.66 -13.99 -18.30
N THR A 62 0.46 -12.67 -18.30
CA THR A 62 1.58 -11.71 -18.18
C THR A 62 2.28 -11.79 -16.82
N THR A 63 1.54 -11.96 -15.73
CA THR A 63 2.11 -12.14 -14.39
C THR A 63 2.92 -13.43 -14.28
N ALA A 64 2.40 -14.54 -14.81
CA ALA A 64 3.08 -15.84 -14.82
C ALA A 64 4.36 -15.80 -15.66
N VAL A 65 4.31 -15.17 -16.85
CA VAL A 65 5.50 -14.95 -17.69
C VAL A 65 6.55 -14.16 -16.92
N ALA A 66 6.17 -13.09 -16.21
CA ALA A 66 7.11 -12.31 -15.41
C ALA A 66 7.76 -13.13 -14.29
N ILE A 67 7.01 -14.01 -13.62
CA ILE A 67 7.54 -14.92 -12.60
C ILE A 67 8.55 -15.89 -13.23
N VAL A 68 8.24 -16.47 -14.39
CA VAL A 68 9.14 -17.40 -15.09
C VAL A 68 10.42 -16.68 -15.54
N VAL A 69 10.30 -15.49 -16.11
CA VAL A 69 11.45 -14.67 -16.53
C VAL A 69 12.31 -14.31 -15.32
N LEU A 70 11.70 -13.88 -14.22
CA LEU A 70 12.42 -13.57 -12.99
C LEU A 70 13.16 -14.80 -12.46
N ALA A 71 12.50 -15.97 -12.41
CA ALA A 71 13.11 -17.21 -11.94
C ALA A 71 14.27 -17.67 -12.85
N ALA A 72 14.08 -17.60 -14.17
CA ALA A 72 15.10 -17.94 -15.16
C ALA A 72 16.31 -17.01 -15.05
N TRP A 73 16.09 -15.70 -14.97
CA TRP A 73 17.14 -14.72 -14.77
C TRP A 73 17.87 -14.93 -13.45
N SER A 74 17.15 -15.18 -12.36
CA SER A 74 17.73 -15.41 -11.05
C SER A 74 18.65 -16.64 -11.04
N LYS A 75 18.20 -17.72 -11.68
CA LYS A 75 19.01 -18.93 -11.86
C LYS A 75 20.24 -18.64 -12.73
N TYR A 76 20.08 -17.94 -13.85
CA TYR A 76 21.18 -17.57 -14.74
C TYR A 76 22.23 -16.68 -14.07
N ALA A 77 21.78 -15.69 -13.29
CA ALA A 77 22.62 -14.75 -12.55
C ALA A 77 23.30 -15.39 -11.32
N GLY A 78 23.04 -16.67 -11.03
CA GLY A 78 23.58 -17.34 -9.85
C GLY A 78 23.06 -16.74 -8.54
N ALA A 79 21.85 -16.16 -8.54
CA ALA A 79 21.24 -15.62 -7.33
C ALA A 79 20.93 -16.77 -6.37
N THR A 80 21.78 -16.94 -5.37
CA THR A 80 21.62 -17.94 -4.32
C THR A 80 21.25 -17.26 -3.01
N VAL A 81 20.36 -17.90 -2.25
CA VAL A 81 19.99 -17.45 -0.89
C VAL A 81 21.01 -17.97 0.13
N HIS A 82 22.01 -18.75 -0.29
CA HIS A 82 23.04 -19.27 0.60
C HIS A 82 24.19 -18.28 0.71
N ASP A 83 24.37 -17.71 1.89
CA ASP A 83 25.57 -16.96 2.26
C ASP A 83 26.08 -17.50 3.60
N SER A 84 27.07 -18.38 3.52
CA SER A 84 27.68 -19.03 4.70
C SER A 84 28.33 -18.06 5.67
N ARG A 85 28.58 -16.81 5.26
CA ARG A 85 29.17 -15.77 6.13
C ARG A 85 28.16 -15.20 7.13
N VAL A 86 26.87 -15.31 6.83
CA VAL A 86 25.76 -14.80 7.66
C VAL A 86 24.80 -15.90 8.11
N ALA A 87 24.99 -17.14 7.64
CA ALA A 87 24.32 -18.32 8.18
C ALA A 87 24.49 -18.39 9.71
N SER A 88 23.42 -18.80 10.39
CA SER A 88 23.36 -18.87 11.83
C SER A 88 22.93 -20.27 12.27
N ASP A 89 23.67 -20.83 13.22
CA ASP A 89 23.38 -22.12 13.85
C ASP A 89 22.35 -22.00 14.98
N TRP A 90 21.60 -20.89 15.03
CA TRP A 90 20.58 -20.67 16.04
C TRP A 90 19.45 -21.69 15.92
N THR A 91 19.04 -22.23 17.07
CA THR A 91 17.84 -23.07 17.12
C THR A 91 16.61 -22.31 16.63
N HIS A 92 15.64 -23.00 16.02
CA HIS A 92 14.40 -22.37 15.55
C HIS A 92 13.70 -21.55 16.65
N TRP A 93 13.72 -22.03 17.90
CA TRP A 93 13.12 -21.32 19.02
C TRP A 93 13.84 -20.00 19.35
N HIS A 94 15.17 -19.99 19.26
CA HIS A 94 15.94 -18.75 19.43
C HIS A 94 15.59 -17.74 18.33
N VAL A 95 15.54 -18.18 17.07
CA VAL A 95 15.16 -17.33 15.93
C VAL A 95 13.76 -16.76 16.09
N ILE A 96 12.80 -17.57 16.54
CA ILE A 96 11.43 -17.12 16.82
C ILE A 96 11.43 -16.04 17.90
N ARG A 97 12.02 -16.31 19.07
CA ARG A 97 12.05 -15.33 20.18
C ARG A 97 12.76 -14.03 19.79
N TYR A 98 13.88 -14.14 19.11
CA TYR A 98 14.63 -12.98 18.61
C TYR A 98 13.78 -12.16 17.64
N THR A 99 13.18 -12.81 16.63
CA THR A 99 12.38 -12.11 15.62
C THR A 99 11.13 -11.47 16.22
N VAL A 100 10.46 -12.15 17.16
CA VAL A 100 9.33 -11.59 17.90
C VAL A 100 9.75 -10.37 18.71
N GLY A 101 10.89 -10.43 19.40
CA GLY A 101 11.47 -9.29 20.11
C GLY A 101 11.85 -8.12 19.19
N ALA A 102 12.19 -8.42 17.93
CA ALA A 102 12.53 -7.43 16.91
C ALA A 102 11.30 -6.84 16.18
N LEU A 103 10.07 -7.31 16.41
CA LEU A 103 8.87 -6.80 15.73
C LEU A 103 8.68 -5.28 15.87
N PRO A 104 8.93 -4.63 17.02
CA PRO A 104 8.85 -3.17 17.12
C PRO A 104 9.86 -2.43 16.23
N GLU A 105 11.06 -2.99 16.07
CA GLU A 105 12.08 -2.45 15.15
C GLU A 105 11.65 -2.68 13.70
N ILE A 106 11.19 -3.88 13.35
CA ILE A 106 10.65 -4.19 12.02
C ILE A 106 9.49 -3.24 11.68
N ALA A 107 8.61 -2.93 12.63
CA ALA A 107 7.53 -1.97 12.46
C ALA A 107 8.05 -0.55 12.18
N ARG A 108 9.09 -0.10 12.87
CA ARG A 108 9.77 1.18 12.56
C ARG A 108 10.38 1.17 11.16
N GLN A 109 10.98 0.06 10.75
CA GLN A 109 11.58 -0.09 9.42
C GLN A 109 10.54 -0.07 8.29
N ILE A 110 9.27 -0.43 8.55
CA ILE A 110 8.19 -0.31 7.55
C ILE A 110 7.98 1.15 7.15
N VAL A 111 8.06 2.07 8.12
CA VAL A 111 7.62 3.46 7.93
C VAL A 111 8.76 4.47 7.85
N GLY A 112 9.92 4.18 8.44
CA GLY A 112 10.87 5.26 8.72
C GLY A 112 12.31 4.90 8.99
N VAL A 113 12.77 3.71 8.61
CA VAL A 113 14.22 3.44 8.59
C VAL A 113 14.69 3.39 7.14
N LEU A 114 15.29 4.49 6.70
CA LEU A 114 15.67 4.74 5.31
C LEU A 114 17.11 4.33 5.02
N GLY A 115 17.44 4.21 3.74
CA GLY A 115 18.78 3.86 3.27
C GLY A 115 19.13 2.39 3.53
N TRP A 116 20.26 2.15 4.19
CA TRP A 116 20.72 0.81 4.55
C TRP A 116 20.42 0.51 6.04
N LEU A 117 19.18 0.81 6.43
CA LEU A 117 18.66 0.67 7.80
C LEU A 117 19.35 1.54 8.86
N ASP A 118 19.95 2.65 8.46
CA ASP A 118 20.83 3.45 9.31
C ASP A 118 20.38 4.91 9.46
N THR A 119 19.30 5.33 8.78
CA THR A 119 18.64 6.62 9.07
C THR A 119 17.22 6.39 9.53
N GLY A 120 17.04 6.49 10.85
CA GLY A 120 15.72 6.64 11.43
C GLY A 120 15.13 8.02 11.14
N LEU A 121 13.82 8.05 10.90
CA LEU A 121 13.05 9.28 10.90
C LEU A 121 13.04 9.94 12.29
N PRO A 122 12.79 11.26 12.37
CA PRO A 122 12.55 11.91 13.66
C PRO A 122 11.34 11.27 14.36
N TYR A 123 11.36 11.22 15.71
CA TYR A 123 10.32 10.58 16.51
C TYR A 123 8.89 11.02 16.14
N GLY A 124 8.71 12.32 15.84
CA GLY A 124 7.44 12.87 15.40
C GLY A 124 6.85 12.18 14.16
N ALA A 125 7.67 11.77 13.19
CA ALA A 125 7.19 11.08 12.00
C ALA A 125 6.61 9.69 12.34
N TYR A 126 7.23 8.95 13.26
CA TYR A 126 6.70 7.66 13.73
C TYR A 126 5.36 7.83 14.45
N VAL A 127 5.22 8.87 15.26
CA VAL A 127 3.95 9.20 15.93
C VAL A 127 2.86 9.49 14.89
N LEU A 128 3.17 10.31 13.88
CA LEU A 128 2.22 10.64 12.81
C LEU A 128 1.81 9.41 11.99
N TYR A 129 2.75 8.54 11.63
CA TYR A 129 2.45 7.26 10.97
C TYR A 129 1.63 6.32 11.86
N GLY A 130 1.91 6.28 13.16
CA GLY A 130 1.13 5.53 14.14
C GLY A 130 -0.32 6.01 14.20
N CYS A 131 -0.53 7.32 14.33
CA CYS A 131 -1.86 7.94 14.30
C CYS A 131 -2.60 7.64 12.99
N PHE A 132 -1.92 7.77 11.86
CA PHE A 132 -2.48 7.43 10.54
C PHE A 132 -2.91 5.96 10.46
N THR A 133 -2.08 5.04 10.95
CA THR A 133 -2.38 3.60 10.98
C THR A 133 -3.58 3.28 11.86
N VAL A 134 -3.65 3.86 13.07
CA VAL A 134 -4.79 3.70 13.98
C VAL A 134 -6.07 4.21 13.32
N MET A 135 -6.02 5.36 12.66
CA MET A 135 -7.17 5.92 11.94
C MET A 135 -7.64 5.00 10.80
N LEU A 136 -6.73 4.35 10.06
CA LEU A 136 -7.10 3.35 9.05
C LEU A 136 -7.82 2.15 9.68
N LEU A 137 -7.32 1.63 10.79
CA LEU A 137 -7.93 0.52 11.52
C LEU A 137 -9.31 0.89 12.10
N VAL A 138 -9.47 2.13 12.57
CA VAL A 138 -10.76 2.66 13.00
C VAL A 138 -11.78 2.64 11.86
N GLY A 139 -11.38 3.05 10.64
CA GLY A 139 -12.24 2.95 9.46
C GLY A 139 -12.73 1.53 9.19
N VAL A 140 -11.83 0.54 9.27
CA VAL A 140 -12.19 -0.88 9.15
C VAL A 140 -13.17 -1.30 10.24
N ALA A 141 -12.89 -0.98 11.51
CA ALA A 141 -13.74 -1.36 12.63
C ALA A 141 -15.15 -0.72 12.53
N LEU A 142 -15.21 0.54 12.14
CA LEU A 142 -16.45 1.31 12.02
C LEU A 142 -17.33 0.87 10.85
N SER A 143 -16.74 0.29 9.79
CA SER A 143 -17.51 -0.32 8.68
C SER A 143 -18.44 -1.45 9.16
N ARG A 144 -18.11 -2.12 10.28
CA ARG A 144 -18.76 -3.35 10.79
C ARG A 144 -18.82 -4.50 9.77
N ASN A 145 -18.09 -4.39 8.66
CA ASN A 145 -18.03 -5.40 7.64
C ASN A 145 -17.08 -6.51 8.09
N LYS A 146 -17.66 -7.67 8.45
CA LYS A 146 -16.90 -8.83 8.93
C LYS A 146 -15.78 -9.24 7.97
N ARG A 147 -15.96 -9.06 6.65
CA ARG A 147 -14.92 -9.39 5.66
C ARG A 147 -13.76 -8.43 5.73
N LEU A 148 -14.01 -7.12 5.84
CA LEU A 148 -12.95 -6.11 6.00
C LEU A 148 -12.17 -6.33 7.30
N ILE A 149 -12.87 -6.61 8.39
CA ILE A 149 -12.26 -6.87 9.70
C ILE A 149 -11.35 -8.10 9.63
N VAL A 150 -11.84 -9.21 9.07
CA VAL A 150 -11.04 -10.44 8.90
C VAL A 150 -9.84 -10.20 7.97
N ALA A 151 -10.02 -9.44 6.88
CA ALA A 151 -8.94 -9.09 5.96
C ALA A 151 -7.85 -8.27 6.66
N ALA A 152 -8.23 -7.25 7.42
CA ALA A 152 -7.30 -6.41 8.17
C ALA A 152 -6.59 -7.21 9.26
N ALA A 153 -7.31 -8.05 10.00
CA ALA A 153 -6.73 -8.93 11.01
C ALA A 153 -5.72 -9.92 10.38
N ALA A 154 -6.04 -10.49 9.21
CA ALA A 154 -5.13 -11.37 8.49
C ALA A 154 -3.86 -10.65 8.03
N LEU A 155 -3.96 -9.41 7.54
CA LEU A 155 -2.79 -8.60 7.17
C LEU A 155 -1.94 -8.23 8.39
N VAL A 156 -2.57 -7.82 9.51
CA VAL A 156 -1.86 -7.52 10.75
C VAL A 156 -1.15 -8.77 11.29
N ALA A 157 -1.82 -9.94 11.24
CA ALA A 157 -1.20 -11.20 11.60
C ALA A 157 -0.02 -11.54 10.66
N ALA A 158 -0.16 -11.32 9.36
CA ALA A 158 0.92 -11.53 8.39
C ALA A 158 2.13 -10.61 8.66
N LEU A 159 1.92 -9.37 9.07
CA LEU A 159 2.99 -8.45 9.46
C LEU A 159 3.82 -8.97 10.65
N ALA A 160 3.24 -9.80 11.52
CA ALA A 160 3.95 -10.42 12.64
C ALA A 160 4.51 -11.81 12.31
N VAL A 161 3.75 -12.63 11.58
CA VAL A 161 4.07 -14.05 11.32
C VAL A 161 5.08 -14.22 10.18
N VAL A 162 4.92 -13.47 9.08
CA VAL A 162 5.80 -13.62 7.90
C VAL A 162 7.28 -13.36 8.24
N PRO A 163 7.66 -12.30 8.99
CA PRO A 163 9.05 -12.12 9.42
C PRO A 163 9.61 -13.34 10.14
N VAL A 164 8.83 -13.93 11.05
CA VAL A 164 9.23 -15.08 11.86
C VAL A 164 9.44 -16.30 10.98
N VAL A 165 8.47 -16.63 10.12
CA VAL A 165 8.54 -17.78 9.22
C VAL A 165 9.74 -17.66 8.29
N VAL A 166 9.95 -16.50 7.68
CA VAL A 166 11.05 -16.30 6.74
C VAL A 166 12.39 -16.39 7.46
N ASN A 167 12.55 -15.75 8.61
CA ASN A 167 13.80 -15.83 9.38
C ASN A 167 14.10 -17.26 9.87
N VAL A 168 13.08 -18.04 10.28
CA VAL A 168 13.28 -19.45 10.67
C VAL A 168 13.77 -20.29 9.50
N ILE A 169 13.20 -20.08 8.31
CA ILE A 169 13.60 -20.80 7.09
C ILE A 169 15.00 -20.35 6.61
N SER A 170 15.31 -19.06 6.71
CA SER A 170 16.54 -18.49 6.16
C SER A 170 17.73 -18.57 7.11
N ALA A 171 17.52 -18.67 8.43
CA ALA A 171 18.59 -18.63 9.42
C ALA A 171 19.76 -19.60 9.12
N PRO A 172 19.53 -20.88 8.78
CA PRO A 172 20.61 -21.83 8.54
C PRO A 172 21.44 -21.56 7.28
N THR A 173 20.90 -20.80 6.32
CA THR A 173 21.53 -20.63 5.00
C THR A 173 21.96 -19.20 4.70
N ALA A 174 21.24 -18.22 5.25
CA ALA A 174 21.34 -16.80 4.92
C ALA A 174 21.33 -15.89 6.16
N GLY A 175 21.13 -16.47 7.35
CA GLY A 175 20.89 -15.70 8.56
C GLY A 175 19.50 -15.05 8.61
N LEU A 176 19.40 -14.00 9.42
CA LEU A 176 18.16 -13.26 9.66
C LEU A 176 18.04 -12.11 8.66
N ILE A 177 17.49 -12.42 7.50
CA ILE A 177 17.46 -11.49 6.36
C ILE A 177 16.24 -10.58 6.33
N TRP A 178 15.20 -10.84 7.15
CA TRP A 178 13.96 -10.09 7.06
C TRP A 178 14.11 -8.64 7.56
N GLN A 179 13.57 -7.69 6.78
CA GLN A 179 13.57 -6.26 7.08
C GLN A 179 12.17 -5.68 6.90
N GLY A 180 11.84 -4.62 7.65
CA GLY A 180 10.52 -3.99 7.59
C GLY A 180 10.11 -3.52 6.20
N ARG A 181 11.06 -3.11 5.35
CA ARG A 181 10.80 -2.74 3.95
C ARG A 181 10.13 -3.83 3.12
N TYR A 182 10.32 -5.11 3.46
CA TYR A 182 9.64 -6.23 2.79
C TYR A 182 8.17 -6.37 3.19
N SER A 183 7.79 -5.74 4.31
CA SER A 183 6.42 -5.73 4.85
C SER A 183 5.61 -4.52 4.38
N VAL A 184 6.22 -3.52 3.74
CA VAL A 184 5.55 -2.33 3.18
C VAL A 184 4.33 -2.69 2.32
N PRO A 185 4.36 -3.70 1.44
CA PRO A 185 3.18 -4.01 0.63
C PRO A 185 2.00 -4.58 1.41
N LEU A 186 2.25 -5.29 2.52
CA LEU A 186 1.20 -5.72 3.44
C LEU A 186 0.58 -4.52 4.14
N PHE A 187 1.43 -3.57 4.58
CA PHE A 187 1.00 -2.32 5.19
C PHE A 187 0.19 -1.44 4.23
N LEU A 188 0.56 -1.35 2.95
CA LEU A 188 -0.24 -0.66 1.93
C LEU A 188 -1.61 -1.32 1.73
N GLY A 189 -1.67 -2.65 1.75
CA GLY A 189 -2.93 -3.39 1.72
C GLY A 189 -3.85 -3.01 2.88
N LEU A 190 -3.30 -2.81 4.08
CA LEU A 190 -4.04 -2.32 5.24
C LEU A 190 -4.58 -0.91 5.02
N GLY A 191 -3.80 -0.03 4.38
CA GLY A 191 -4.24 1.29 3.96
C GLY A 191 -5.44 1.27 3.03
N VAL A 192 -5.43 0.37 2.02
CA VAL A 192 -6.57 0.19 1.12
C VAL A 192 -7.81 -0.28 1.88
N LEU A 193 -7.69 -1.27 2.76
CA LEU A 193 -8.81 -1.74 3.58
C LEU A 193 -9.36 -0.63 4.48
N GLY A 194 -8.50 0.19 5.07
CA GLY A 194 -8.89 1.36 5.86
C GLY A 194 -9.68 2.38 5.06
N MET A 195 -9.23 2.70 3.84
CA MET A 195 -9.94 3.60 2.93
C MET A 195 -11.32 3.05 2.54
N VAL A 196 -11.42 1.75 2.22
CA VAL A 196 -12.70 1.10 1.93
C VAL A 196 -13.62 1.12 3.16
N GLY A 197 -13.10 0.82 4.35
CA GLY A 197 -13.87 0.85 5.58
C GLY A 197 -14.42 2.24 5.93
N TRP A 198 -13.62 3.28 5.73
CA TRP A 198 -14.09 4.66 5.84
C TRP A 198 -15.16 5.00 4.81
N GLY A 199 -15.03 4.53 3.56
CA GLY A 199 -16.07 4.67 2.54
C GLY A 199 -17.40 4.08 2.97
N GLU A 200 -17.41 2.80 3.37
CA GLU A 200 -18.61 2.10 3.84
C GLU A 200 -19.26 2.76 5.07
N TYR A 201 -18.44 3.31 5.99
CA TYR A 201 -18.95 4.05 7.14
C TYR A 201 -19.64 5.37 6.75
N THR A 202 -19.12 6.06 5.74
CA THR A 202 -19.55 7.41 5.35
C THR A 202 -20.69 7.43 4.34
N ASP A 203 -21.00 6.29 3.71
CA ASP A 203 -22.19 6.14 2.86
C ASP A 203 -23.51 6.31 3.64
N GLN A 204 -23.45 6.37 4.97
CA GLN A 204 -24.60 6.65 5.84
C GLN A 204 -24.78 8.17 6.00
N PRO A 205 -25.93 8.76 5.59
CA PRO A 205 -26.14 10.22 5.54
C PRO A 205 -25.90 10.95 6.87
N GLU A 206 -26.22 10.29 7.98
CA GLU A 206 -26.07 10.85 9.34
C GLU A 206 -24.60 10.97 9.77
N ARG A 207 -23.69 10.24 9.11
CA ARG A 207 -22.28 10.07 9.52
C ARG A 207 -21.31 10.86 8.64
N THR A 208 -21.79 11.49 7.57
CA THR A 208 -20.99 12.30 6.64
C THR A 208 -20.31 13.47 7.35
N ARG A 209 -20.88 14.01 8.44
CA ARG A 209 -20.27 15.11 9.21
C ARG A 209 -18.94 14.73 9.86
N CYS A 210 -18.72 13.44 10.17
CA CYS A 210 -17.47 12.95 10.76
C CYS A 210 -16.34 12.80 9.73
N ILE A 211 -16.61 12.86 8.42
CA ILE A 211 -15.59 12.57 7.40
C ILE A 211 -14.57 13.70 7.24
N VAL A 212 -15.00 14.96 7.40
CA VAL A 212 -14.12 16.13 7.25
C VAL A 212 -13.00 16.11 8.29
N PRO A 213 -13.27 16.00 9.61
CA PRO A 213 -12.19 15.95 10.60
C PRO A 213 -11.28 14.73 10.38
N VAL A 214 -11.83 13.57 10.01
CA VAL A 214 -11.02 12.37 9.70
C VAL A 214 -10.08 12.62 8.52
N ARG A 215 -10.57 13.20 7.42
CA ARG A 215 -9.73 13.54 6.27
C ARG A 215 -8.68 14.59 6.61
N VAL A 216 -9.02 15.59 7.42
CA VAL A 216 -8.06 16.59 7.88
C VAL A 216 -6.96 15.94 8.71
N VAL A 217 -7.32 15.10 9.69
CA VAL A 217 -6.35 14.35 10.50
C VAL A 217 -5.50 13.43 9.62
N ALA A 218 -6.11 12.71 8.68
CA ALA A 218 -5.40 11.87 7.71
C ALA A 218 -4.35 12.66 6.93
N CYS A 219 -4.75 13.81 6.39
CA CYS A 219 -3.90 14.71 5.63
C CYS A 219 -2.74 15.24 6.48
N VAL A 220 -3.04 15.72 7.70
CA VAL A 220 -2.02 16.25 8.62
C VAL A 220 -1.02 15.16 9.00
N CYS A 221 -1.49 13.96 9.37
CA CYS A 221 -0.62 12.86 9.73
C CYS A 221 0.23 12.40 8.54
N PHE A 222 -0.38 12.18 7.38
CA PHE A 222 0.34 11.72 6.19
C PHE A 222 1.34 12.77 5.66
N ALA A 223 0.88 14.01 5.43
CA ALA A 223 1.74 15.07 4.91
C ALA A 223 2.84 15.44 5.90
N GLY A 224 2.54 15.51 7.20
CA GLY A 224 3.55 15.76 8.22
C GLY A 224 4.62 14.67 8.26
N ALA A 225 4.22 13.40 8.20
CA ALA A 225 5.16 12.28 8.17
C ALA A 225 6.02 12.27 6.90
N GLU A 226 5.43 12.54 5.74
CA GLU A 226 6.12 12.62 4.45
C GLU A 226 7.12 13.79 4.41
N ILE A 227 6.73 14.98 4.87
CA ILE A 227 7.60 16.16 4.91
C ILE A 227 8.80 15.91 5.83
N LEU A 228 8.55 15.37 7.04
CA LEU A 228 9.62 15.01 7.98
C LEU A 228 10.52 13.90 7.40
N GLY A 229 9.92 12.93 6.70
CA GLY A 229 10.62 11.85 6.03
C GLY A 229 11.59 12.35 4.97
N PHE A 230 11.08 13.16 4.05
CA PHE A 230 11.84 13.76 2.97
C PHE A 230 12.95 14.69 3.50
N TRP A 231 12.63 15.54 4.47
CA TRP A 231 13.60 16.43 5.10
C TRP A 231 14.76 15.64 5.73
N GLN A 232 14.46 14.59 6.51
CA GLN A 232 15.50 13.80 7.17
C GLN A 232 16.35 13.03 6.16
N MET A 233 15.76 12.52 5.08
CA MET A 233 16.51 11.84 4.03
C MET A 233 17.46 12.79 3.30
N LEU A 234 16.97 13.99 2.95
CA LEU A 234 17.79 15.00 2.29
C LEU A 234 18.92 15.51 3.20
N ARG A 235 18.64 15.67 4.50
CA ARG A 235 19.63 16.02 5.53
C ARG A 235 20.70 14.95 5.65
N ARG A 236 20.32 13.67 5.69
CA ARG A 236 21.26 12.54 5.69
C ARG A 236 22.23 12.60 4.51
N PHE A 237 21.75 12.86 3.29
CA PHE A 237 22.62 12.93 2.11
C PHE A 237 23.52 14.17 2.08
N THR A 238 23.05 15.30 2.58
CA THR A 238 23.78 16.58 2.49
C THR A 238 24.79 16.78 3.60
N VAL A 239 24.44 16.41 4.83
CA VAL A 239 25.24 16.72 6.04
C VAL A 239 25.35 15.53 7.01
N GLY A 240 24.82 14.36 6.66
CA GLY A 240 24.76 13.20 7.55
C GLY A 240 23.60 13.25 8.56
N ALA A 241 23.37 12.15 9.27
CA ALA A 241 22.23 12.00 10.19
C ALA A 241 22.28 12.96 11.40
N HIS A 242 23.47 13.43 11.77
CA HIS A 242 23.71 14.34 12.89
C HIS A 242 24.18 15.74 12.45
N GLY A 243 24.10 16.06 11.15
CA GLY A 243 24.54 17.35 10.61
C GLY A 243 23.61 18.53 10.91
N LYS A 244 23.80 19.65 10.21
CA LYS A 244 22.96 20.85 10.38
C LYS A 244 21.48 20.58 10.08
N ILE A 245 20.57 21.26 10.78
CA ILE A 245 19.12 21.17 10.53
C ILE A 245 18.72 22.01 9.32
N TRP A 246 19.30 23.22 9.23
CA TRP A 246 19.11 24.15 8.12
C TRP A 246 20.12 23.85 7.02
N LEU A 247 19.63 23.49 5.83
CA LEU A 247 20.44 23.07 4.69
C LEU A 247 20.77 24.26 3.78
N THR A 248 21.40 25.28 4.37
CA THR A 248 21.81 26.53 3.70
C THR A 248 23.33 26.73 3.77
N GLY A 249 23.88 27.55 2.88
CA GLY A 249 25.31 27.85 2.83
C GLY A 249 26.13 26.73 2.19
N SER A 250 27.41 26.62 2.57
CA SER A 250 28.30 25.56 2.08
C SER A 250 27.93 24.21 2.70
N LEU A 251 27.52 23.28 1.86
CA LEU A 251 27.19 21.91 2.22
C LEU A 251 28.26 20.95 1.68
N PRO A 252 28.70 19.93 2.45
CA PRO A 252 29.68 18.95 1.98
C PRO A 252 29.26 18.25 0.69
N TRP A 253 27.96 17.97 0.56
CA TRP A 253 27.32 17.53 -0.66
C TRP A 253 26.02 18.29 -0.86
N GLN A 254 25.71 18.67 -2.09
CA GLN A 254 24.44 19.31 -2.45
C GLN A 254 23.90 18.74 -3.78
N PRO A 255 22.58 18.54 -3.90
CA PRO A 255 21.96 18.21 -5.18
C PRO A 255 22.03 19.39 -6.14
N SER A 256 21.73 19.14 -7.42
CA SER A 256 21.70 20.18 -8.46
C SER A 256 20.71 21.32 -8.18
N ILE A 257 19.66 21.03 -7.39
CA ILE A 257 18.68 22.01 -6.92
C ILE A 257 18.93 22.23 -5.42
N ALA A 258 18.91 23.48 -4.98
CA ALA A 258 19.13 23.82 -3.57
C ALA A 258 18.19 23.00 -2.64
N PRO A 259 18.69 22.36 -1.58
CA PRO A 259 17.88 21.48 -0.72
C PRO A 259 16.61 22.11 -0.17
N MET A 260 16.65 23.40 0.18
CA MET A 260 15.49 24.13 0.69
C MET A 260 14.39 24.28 -0.36
N ILE A 261 14.73 24.39 -1.65
CA ILE A 261 13.76 24.42 -2.76
C ILE A 261 13.08 23.06 -2.90
N LEU A 262 13.84 21.96 -2.78
CA LEU A 262 13.27 20.61 -2.83
C LEU A 262 12.30 20.36 -1.67
N ILE A 263 12.64 20.82 -0.45
CA ILE A 263 11.75 20.73 0.71
C ILE A 263 10.48 21.56 0.47
N ALA A 264 10.61 22.80 -0.02
CA ALA A 264 9.47 23.64 -0.34
C ALA A 264 8.57 23.01 -1.41
N ALA A 265 9.16 22.44 -2.47
CA ALA A 265 8.42 21.73 -3.50
C ALA A 265 7.68 20.52 -2.93
N ASN A 266 8.31 19.72 -2.07
CA ASN A 266 7.66 18.59 -1.40
C ASN A 266 6.47 19.04 -0.54
N ILE A 267 6.61 20.15 0.21
CA ILE A 267 5.51 20.73 0.99
C ILE A 267 4.35 21.14 0.08
N VAL A 268 4.63 21.78 -1.06
CA VAL A 268 3.60 22.17 -2.04
C VAL A 268 2.89 20.95 -2.62
N PHE A 269 3.63 19.90 -3.01
CA PHE A 269 3.03 18.67 -3.53
C PHE A 269 2.18 17.95 -2.48
N ALA A 270 2.67 17.85 -1.24
CA ALA A 270 1.91 17.26 -0.14
C ALA A 270 0.62 18.06 0.14
N ALA A 271 0.70 19.40 0.15
CA ALA A 271 -0.45 20.27 0.32
C ALA A 271 -1.46 20.14 -0.84
N ALA A 272 -0.98 20.06 -2.09
CA ALA A 272 -1.83 19.85 -3.27
C ALA A 272 -2.55 18.50 -3.19
N LEU A 273 -1.86 17.43 -2.80
CA LEU A 273 -2.47 16.11 -2.58
C LEU A 273 -3.54 16.17 -1.48
N CYS A 274 -3.25 16.82 -0.36
CA CYS A 274 -4.22 17.02 0.71
C CYS A 274 -5.44 17.81 0.24
N ALA A 275 -5.25 18.84 -0.58
CA ALA A 275 -6.35 19.61 -1.17
C ALA A 275 -7.22 18.72 -2.07
N VAL A 276 -6.63 17.86 -2.90
CA VAL A 276 -7.39 16.89 -3.71
C VAL A 276 -8.20 15.94 -2.83
N VAL A 277 -7.63 15.42 -1.74
CA VAL A 277 -8.33 14.53 -0.80
C VAL A 277 -9.48 15.24 -0.07
N LEU A 278 -9.26 16.49 0.34
CA LEU A 278 -10.26 17.27 1.09
C LEU A 278 -11.39 17.80 0.21
N PHE A 279 -11.10 18.21 -1.03
CA PHE A 279 -12.04 18.90 -1.91
C PHE A 279 -12.54 18.05 -3.09
N GLY A 280 -11.80 17.03 -3.52
CA GLY A 280 -12.06 16.25 -4.73
C GLY A 280 -13.32 15.37 -4.71
N THR A 281 -14.04 15.33 -3.59
CA THR A 281 -15.31 14.58 -3.47
C THR A 281 -16.56 15.46 -3.56
N ARG A 282 -16.42 16.80 -3.56
CA ARG A 282 -17.56 17.72 -3.66
C ARG A 282 -18.26 17.70 -5.03
N GLY A 283 -17.65 17.11 -6.05
CA GLY A 283 -18.13 17.13 -7.44
C GLY A 283 -18.99 15.94 -7.89
N LEU A 284 -19.07 14.85 -7.10
CA LEU A 284 -19.83 13.64 -7.49
C LEU A 284 -21.25 13.60 -6.91
N ASP A 285 -21.53 14.38 -5.85
CA ASP A 285 -22.83 14.43 -5.18
C ASP A 285 -23.84 15.38 -5.88
N GLY A 286 -23.40 16.07 -6.93
CA GLY A 286 -24.18 17.10 -7.64
C GLY A 286 -24.87 16.66 -8.92
N GLN A 287 -24.88 15.35 -9.27
CA GLN A 287 -25.80 14.87 -10.29
C GLN A 287 -27.14 14.62 -9.58
N PRO A 288 -28.15 15.51 -9.71
CA PRO A 288 -29.49 15.17 -9.29
C PRO A 288 -29.83 13.86 -9.97
N GLN A 289 -30.23 12.87 -9.18
CA GLN A 289 -31.02 11.75 -9.64
C GLN A 289 -32.08 12.34 -10.57
N ARG A 290 -31.86 12.24 -11.89
CA ARG A 290 -32.89 12.57 -12.86
C ARG A 290 -34.06 11.71 -12.43
N ALA A 291 -35.10 12.39 -11.98
CA ALA A 291 -36.38 11.82 -11.61
C ALA A 291 -36.71 10.74 -12.63
N SER A 292 -36.61 9.49 -12.19
CA SER A 292 -37.19 8.35 -12.88
C SER A 292 -38.54 8.07 -12.24
N ASP A 293 -39.32 9.14 -12.09
CA ASP A 293 -40.74 9.06 -11.79
C ASP A 293 -41.48 10.02 -12.74
N GLY A 294 -42.34 9.42 -13.57
CA GLY A 294 -43.50 10.08 -14.13
C GLY A 294 -43.45 10.47 -15.59
N SER A 295 -43.82 9.52 -16.47
CA SER A 295 -44.59 9.71 -17.72
C SER A 295 -43.92 9.14 -18.97
N ALA A 296 -44.18 7.86 -19.26
CA ALA A 296 -44.71 7.44 -20.56
C ALA A 296 -45.16 5.97 -20.51
N GLU A 297 -46.28 5.74 -19.83
CA GLU A 297 -47.31 4.74 -20.17
C GLU A 297 -47.92 4.98 -21.60
N GLY A 298 -47.17 5.59 -22.53
CA GLY A 298 -47.67 6.06 -23.83
C GLY A 298 -46.97 5.47 -25.06
N ILE A 299 -45.99 4.57 -24.92
CA ILE A 299 -45.26 4.00 -26.07
C ILE A 299 -45.52 2.49 -26.26
N VAL A 300 -46.07 1.79 -25.27
CA VAL A 300 -46.42 0.37 -25.42
C VAL A 300 -47.84 0.15 -25.97
N ASN A 301 -48.71 1.17 -25.94
CA ASN A 301 -50.08 1.09 -26.47
C ASN A 301 -50.26 1.63 -27.91
N SER A 302 -49.21 2.07 -28.61
CA SER A 302 -49.33 2.59 -30.00
C SER A 302 -48.64 1.76 -31.08
N VAL A 303 -48.07 0.59 -30.76
CA VAL A 303 -47.49 -0.34 -31.76
C VAL A 303 -48.28 -1.66 -31.87
N VAL A 304 -49.44 -1.75 -31.21
CA VAL A 304 -50.42 -2.84 -31.40
C VAL A 304 -51.61 -2.41 -32.28
N ASN A 305 -51.63 -1.17 -32.77
CA ASN A 305 -52.59 -0.75 -33.79
C ASN A 305 -51.87 0.08 -34.85
N ILE A 306 -51.75 -0.53 -36.03
CA ILE A 306 -51.25 -0.06 -37.34
C ILE A 306 -49.96 -0.80 -37.77
N ALA A 307 -50.18 -1.72 -38.72
CA ALA A 307 -49.28 -2.60 -39.47
C ALA A 307 -49.02 -3.99 -38.85
#